data_AF-A0A8D9AHF7-F1
#
_entry.id   AF-A0A8D9AHF7-F1
#
_cell.length_a   1.000
_cell.length_b   1.000
_cell.length_c   1.000
_cell.angle_alpha   90.00
_cell.angle_beta   90.00
_cell.angle_gamma   90.00
#
_symmetry.space_group_name_H-M   'P 1'
#
loop_
_entity.id
_entity.type
_entity.pdbx_description
1 polymer ?
#
loop_
_entity_poly.entity_id
_entity_poly.type
_entity_poly.pdbx_seq_one_letter_code
_entity_poly.pdbx_strand_id
1 'polypeptide(L)'
;MEEKKKSGKPEDKPKVIIKTPYDFQRLKLEKLMKNPEKPVVIPAGSKEKKTPHVPEFVRNVMGSSAGAGSGEFHVYRHLRRKEYARQKHIQEKSEKELLDEEFERKIQESRQAFEDKTAKKRAKRMKKKQKMKNKPKKLKTGDEEKDNEDDSGDESKSEDENSDKDDKQEEKET
;
A
#
# COMPACT_ATOMS: atom_id res chain seq x y z
N MET A 1 32.24 49.19 -5.39
CA MET A 1 32.31 48.68 -6.78
C MET A 1 32.48 47.17 -6.67
N GLU A 2 31.40 46.40 -6.70
CA GLU A 2 31.47 44.94 -6.67
C GLU A 2 31.39 44.41 -8.11
N GLU A 3 32.47 43.76 -8.54
CA GLU A 3 32.62 43.21 -9.88
C GLU A 3 31.63 42.06 -10.12
N LYS A 4 30.71 42.27 -11.06
CA LYS A 4 29.90 41.21 -11.64
C LYS A 4 30.80 40.20 -12.34
N LYS A 5 31.04 39.04 -11.71
CA LYS A 5 31.66 37.87 -12.37
C LYS A 5 30.83 37.49 -13.60
N LYS A 6 31.40 37.66 -14.78
CA LYS A 6 30.86 37.23 -16.08
C LYS A 6 30.59 35.72 -16.03
N SER A 7 29.32 35.33 -16.15
CA SER A 7 28.91 33.95 -16.37
C SER A 7 29.45 33.47 -17.73
N GLY A 8 30.35 32.49 -17.72
CA GLY A 8 30.88 31.86 -18.92
C GLY A 8 29.77 31.29 -19.81
N LYS A 9 29.95 31.44 -21.13
CA LYS A 9 29.08 30.84 -22.16
C LYS A 9 28.92 29.34 -21.91
N PRO A 10 27.72 28.75 -22.10
CA PRO A 10 27.58 27.30 -22.05
C PRO A 10 28.31 26.72 -23.27
N GLU A 11 29.42 26.03 -23.03
CA GLU A 11 30.07 25.22 -24.06
C GLU A 11 29.10 24.17 -24.59
N ASP A 12 29.13 23.94 -25.90
CA ASP A 12 28.36 22.92 -26.63
C ASP A 12 28.80 21.52 -26.17
N LYS A 13 28.29 21.10 -25.00
CA LYS A 13 28.56 19.76 -24.47
C LYS A 13 27.88 18.74 -25.40
N PRO A 14 28.60 17.68 -25.82
CA PRO A 14 28.02 16.66 -26.67
C PRO A 14 26.79 16.06 -25.98
N LYS A 15 25.69 15.89 -26.73
CA LYS A 15 24.47 15.26 -26.22
C LYS A 15 24.80 13.81 -25.85
N VAL A 16 24.87 13.53 -24.55
CA VAL A 16 25.14 12.18 -24.04
C VAL A 16 23.89 11.32 -24.23
N ILE A 17 23.99 10.29 -25.07
CA ILE A 17 22.92 9.33 -25.30
C ILE A 17 22.97 8.29 -24.17
N ILE A 18 21.86 8.15 -23.44
CA ILE A 18 21.71 7.15 -22.38
C ILE A 18 21.49 5.79 -23.04
N LYS A 19 22.39 4.83 -22.78
CA LYS A 19 22.26 3.45 -23.28
C LYS A 19 21.92 2.47 -22.15
N THR A 20 22.47 2.72 -20.96
CA THR A 20 22.28 1.89 -19.77
C THR A 20 21.57 2.67 -18.65
N PRO A 21 20.91 1.98 -17.70
CA PRO A 21 20.35 2.65 -16.50
C PRO A 21 21.45 3.33 -15.67
N TYR A 22 22.67 2.80 -15.71
CA TYR A 22 23.83 3.41 -15.05
C TYR A 22 24.16 4.78 -15.65
N ASP A 23 24.13 4.92 -16.97
CA ASP A 23 24.37 6.21 -17.65
C ASP A 23 23.34 7.28 -17.22
N PHE A 24 22.08 6.87 -17.03
CA PHE A 24 21.03 7.77 -16.56
C PHE A 24 21.28 8.27 -15.13
N GLN A 25 21.69 7.37 -14.24
CA GLN A 25 22.04 7.72 -12.86
C GLN A 25 23.28 8.62 -12.83
N ARG A 26 24.32 8.28 -13.61
CA ARG A 26 25.54 9.08 -13.76
C ARG A 26 25.21 10.50 -14.20
N LEU A 27 24.37 10.69 -15.23
CA LEU A 27 23.97 12.02 -15.68
C LEU A 27 23.20 12.83 -14.62
N LYS A 28 22.31 12.17 -13.85
CA LYS A 28 21.62 12.82 -12.72
C LYS A 28 22.59 13.22 -11.63
N LEU A 29 23.55 12.35 -11.31
CA LEU A 29 24.56 12.58 -10.29
C LEU A 29 25.50 13.72 -10.71
N GLU A 30 26.01 13.71 -11.94
CA GLU A 30 26.79 14.83 -12.51
C GLU A 30 26.00 16.15 -12.48
N LYS A 31 24.67 16.12 -12.68
CA LYS A 31 23.83 17.31 -12.57
C LYS A 31 23.71 17.82 -11.13
N LEU A 32 23.61 16.93 -10.15
CA LEU A 32 23.54 17.28 -8.72
C LEU A 32 24.90 17.79 -8.22
N MET A 33 26.01 17.14 -8.59
CA MET A 33 27.36 17.54 -8.17
C MET A 33 27.87 18.83 -8.80
N LYS A 34 27.26 19.31 -9.90
CA LYS A 34 27.60 20.63 -10.48
C LYS A 34 27.36 21.78 -9.51
N ASN A 35 26.40 21.64 -8.58
CA ASN A 35 26.07 22.67 -7.60
C ASN A 35 25.78 22.01 -6.23
N PRO A 36 26.81 21.64 -5.45
CA PRO A 36 26.64 20.91 -4.20
C PRO A 36 25.97 21.75 -3.10
N GLU A 37 26.13 23.07 -3.12
CA GLU A 37 25.54 24.00 -2.13
C GLU A 37 24.02 24.17 -2.30
N LYS A 38 23.43 23.75 -3.43
CA LYS A 38 21.99 23.90 -3.67
C LYS A 38 21.23 22.76 -2.98
N PRO A 39 20.35 23.04 -1.99
CA PRO A 39 19.58 21.99 -1.35
C PRO A 39 18.67 21.29 -2.36
N VAL A 40 18.67 19.96 -2.33
CA VAL A 40 17.85 19.11 -3.19
C VAL A 40 16.48 18.96 -2.56
N VAL A 41 15.43 19.45 -3.23
CA VAL A 41 14.05 19.25 -2.78
C VAL A 41 13.54 17.91 -3.28
N ILE A 42 13.40 16.94 -2.38
CA ILE A 42 12.71 15.68 -2.67
C ILE A 42 11.21 15.98 -2.68
N PRO A 43 10.48 15.72 -3.78
CA PRO A 43 9.04 15.94 -3.80
C PRO A 43 8.38 15.03 -2.77
N ALA A 44 7.49 15.62 -1.96
CA ALA A 44 6.60 14.82 -1.12
C ALA A 44 5.68 13.94 -1.99
N GLY A 45 5.14 12.87 -1.41
CA GLY A 45 4.20 11.98 -2.10
C GLY A 45 3.02 12.73 -2.72
N SER A 46 2.45 12.16 -3.79
CA SER A 46 1.29 12.76 -4.46
C SER A 46 0.16 12.95 -3.46
N LYS A 47 -0.34 14.18 -3.34
CA LYS A 47 -1.50 14.47 -2.51
C LYS A 47 -2.76 13.90 -3.16
N GLU A 48 -3.67 13.42 -2.34
CA GLU A 48 -4.99 13.01 -2.81
C GLU A 48 -5.72 14.20 -3.44
N LYS A 49 -6.44 13.95 -4.54
CA LYS A 49 -7.22 14.96 -5.23
C LYS A 49 -8.40 15.33 -4.35
N LYS A 50 -8.42 16.56 -3.82
CA LYS A 50 -9.54 17.06 -3.01
C LYS A 50 -10.62 17.65 -3.91
N THR A 51 -11.87 17.53 -3.48
CA THR A 51 -12.98 18.27 -4.09
C THR A 51 -12.76 19.78 -3.92
N PRO A 52 -13.14 20.61 -4.91
CA PRO A 52 -12.99 22.05 -4.79
C PRO A 52 -13.85 22.58 -3.64
N HIS A 53 -13.27 23.44 -2.80
CA HIS A 53 -13.98 24.09 -1.71
C HIS A 53 -15.12 24.97 -2.25
N VAL A 54 -16.30 24.85 -1.66
CA VAL A 54 -17.47 25.66 -2.01
C VAL A 54 -17.40 27.00 -1.27
N PRO A 55 -17.44 28.16 -1.97
CA PRO A 55 -17.46 29.46 -1.30
C PRO A 55 -18.69 29.61 -0.39
N GLU A 56 -18.50 30.19 0.79
CA GLU A 56 -19.58 30.41 1.77
C GLU A 56 -20.60 31.44 1.28
N PHE A 57 -20.13 32.55 0.69
CA PHE A 57 -20.99 33.63 0.21
C PHE A 57 -20.84 33.85 -1.30
N VAL A 58 -21.96 33.76 -2.01
CA VAL A 58 -22.08 34.19 -3.40
C VAL A 58 -22.59 35.62 -3.41
N ARG A 59 -21.74 36.55 -3.86
CA ARG A 59 -22.05 38.00 -3.82
C ARG A 59 -22.92 38.48 -4.98
N ASN A 60 -22.95 37.73 -6.09
CA ASN A 60 -23.54 38.17 -7.36
C ASN A 60 -24.87 37.44 -7.63
N VAL A 61 -25.67 37.21 -6.59
CA VAL A 61 -26.96 36.53 -6.74
C VAL A 61 -27.99 37.54 -7.23
N MET A 62 -28.56 37.28 -8.40
CA MET A 62 -29.67 38.06 -8.93
C MET A 62 -30.98 37.68 -8.21
N GLY A 63 -31.93 38.62 -8.10
CA GLY A 63 -33.18 38.40 -7.35
C GLY A 63 -33.99 37.20 -7.84
N SER A 64 -34.75 36.56 -6.94
CA SER A 64 -35.45 35.29 -7.23
C SER A 64 -36.49 35.37 -8.35
N SER A 65 -37.03 36.56 -8.60
CA SER A 65 -38.00 36.81 -9.68
C SER A 65 -37.37 37.37 -10.95
N ALA A 66 -36.04 37.50 -11.00
CA ALA A 66 -35.36 37.99 -12.19
C ALA A 66 -35.35 36.91 -13.29
N GLY A 67 -35.47 37.33 -14.56
CA GLY A 67 -35.41 36.44 -15.71
C GLY A 67 -34.03 35.82 -15.93
N ALA A 68 -33.94 34.83 -16.82
CA ALA A 68 -32.69 34.19 -17.19
C ALA A 68 -31.75 35.18 -17.91
N GLY A 69 -30.60 35.49 -17.31
CA GLY A 69 -29.56 36.32 -17.91
C GLY A 69 -28.71 35.53 -18.93
N SER A 70 -27.96 36.24 -19.78
CA SER A 70 -27.08 35.63 -20.79
C SER A 70 -25.94 34.78 -20.20
N GLY A 71 -25.53 35.08 -18.97
CA GLY A 71 -24.48 34.33 -18.25
C GLY A 71 -24.97 33.11 -17.48
N GLU A 72 -26.29 32.95 -17.27
CA GLU A 72 -26.84 31.94 -16.37
C GLU A 72 -26.56 30.52 -16.86
N PHE A 73 -26.59 30.30 -18.18
CA PHE A 73 -26.23 29.03 -18.79
C PHE A 73 -24.80 28.59 -18.42
N HIS A 74 -23.84 29.52 -18.44
CA HIS A 74 -22.46 29.19 -18.10
C HIS A 74 -22.29 28.94 -16.62
N VAL A 75 -23.00 29.67 -15.76
CA VAL A 75 -23.03 29.42 -14.31
C VAL A 75 -23.51 27.99 -14.02
N TYR A 76 -24.67 27.59 -14.56
CA TYR A 76 -25.18 26.23 -14.43
C TYR A 76 -24.21 25.18 -14.96
N ARG A 77 -23.65 25.39 -16.16
CA ARG A 77 -22.66 24.47 -16.76
C ARG A 77 -21.44 24.26 -15.85
N HIS A 78 -20.91 25.33 -15.24
CA HIS A 78 -19.79 25.22 -14.32
C HIS A 78 -20.17 24.54 -13.01
N LEU A 79 -21.34 24.88 -12.46
CA LEU A 79 -21.87 24.27 -11.24
C LEU A 79 -22.10 22.77 -11.42
N ARG A 80 -22.74 22.35 -12.51
CA ARG A 80 -23.01 20.94 -12.82
C ARG A 80 -21.73 20.14 -12.95
N ARG A 81 -20.70 20.66 -13.63
CA ARG A 81 -19.40 19.98 -13.71
C ARG A 81 -18.73 19.83 -12.34
N LYS A 82 -18.78 20.87 -11.50
CA LYS A 82 -18.24 20.81 -10.14
C LYS A 82 -18.97 19.76 -9.32
N GLU A 83 -20.31 19.72 -9.42
CA GLU A 83 -21.13 18.77 -8.69
C GLU A 83 -20.90 17.33 -9.15
N TYR A 84 -20.82 17.08 -10.46
CA TYR A 84 -20.51 15.74 -10.97
C TYR A 84 -19.11 15.28 -10.60
N ALA A 85 -18.11 16.17 -10.66
CA ALA A 85 -16.78 15.85 -10.17
C ALA A 85 -16.77 15.54 -8.67
N ARG A 86 -17.59 16.25 -7.87
CA ARG A 86 -17.75 16.01 -6.43
C ARG A 86 -18.41 14.66 -6.15
N GLN A 87 -19.53 14.36 -6.82
CA GLN A 87 -20.26 13.09 -6.67
C GLN A 87 -19.39 11.90 -7.08
N LYS A 88 -18.72 12.00 -8.22
CA LYS A 88 -17.78 10.99 -8.70
C LYS A 88 -16.65 10.74 -7.70
N HIS A 89 -16.06 11.80 -7.15
CA HIS A 89 -15.01 11.64 -6.14
C HIS A 89 -15.50 10.95 -4.86
N ILE A 90 -16.73 11.24 -4.42
CA ILE A 90 -17.32 10.60 -3.24
C ILE A 90 -17.54 9.10 -3.50
N GLN A 91 -18.09 8.75 -4.66
CA GLN A 91 -18.31 7.36 -5.06
C GLN A 91 -16.99 6.58 -5.16
N GLU A 92 -16.01 7.13 -5.89
CA GLU A 92 -14.67 6.51 -6.02
C GLU A 92 -13.99 6.34 -4.66
N LYS A 93 -14.16 7.31 -3.74
CA LYS A 93 -13.58 7.22 -2.39
C LYS A 93 -14.27 6.15 -1.56
N SER A 94 -15.61 6.08 -1.60
CA SER A 94 -16.35 5.05 -0.86
C SER A 94 -16.05 3.64 -1.38
N GLU A 95 -15.99 3.46 -2.70
CA GLU A 95 -15.64 2.16 -3.30
C GLU A 95 -14.22 1.73 -2.90
N LYS A 96 -13.27 2.66 -2.94
CA LYS A 96 -11.89 2.39 -2.52
C LYS A 96 -11.81 2.03 -1.03
N GLU A 97 -12.51 2.77 -0.17
CA GLU A 97 -12.52 2.50 1.28
C GLU A 97 -13.09 1.10 1.59
N LEU A 98 -14.18 0.70 0.94
CA LEU A 98 -14.76 -0.64 1.09
C LEU A 98 -13.77 -1.73 0.66
N LEU A 99 -13.13 -1.57 -0.50
CA LEU A 99 -12.14 -2.53 -0.99
C LEU A 99 -10.90 -2.61 -0.09
N ASP A 100 -10.43 -1.47 0.41
CA ASP A 100 -9.29 -1.41 1.33
C ASP A 100 -9.65 -2.10 2.67
N GLU A 101 -10.85 -1.87 3.21
CA GLU A 101 -11.35 -2.53 4.42
C GLU A 101 -11.48 -4.06 4.26
N GLU A 102 -12.05 -4.52 3.14
CA GLU A 102 -12.15 -5.95 2.82
C GLU A 102 -10.77 -6.61 2.70
N PHE A 103 -9.84 -5.93 2.04
CA PHE A 103 -8.47 -6.39 1.90
C PHE A 103 -7.76 -6.50 3.25
N GLU A 104 -7.89 -5.47 4.11
CA GLU A 104 -7.32 -5.47 5.44
C GLU A 104 -7.90 -6.60 6.31
N ARG A 105 -9.21 -6.81 6.24
CA ARG A 105 -9.87 -7.93 6.93
C ARG A 105 -9.32 -9.28 6.46
N LYS A 106 -9.21 -9.50 5.16
CA LYS A 106 -8.69 -10.76 4.58
C LYS A 106 -7.24 -11.00 4.99
N ILE A 107 -6.41 -9.97 5.06
CA ILE A 107 -5.03 -10.05 5.59
C ILE A 107 -5.03 -10.41 7.08
N GLN A 108 -5.85 -9.76 7.89
CA GLN A 108 -5.91 -10.01 9.32
C GLN A 108 -6.36 -11.44 9.63
N GLU A 109 -7.40 -11.92 8.96
CA GLU A 109 -7.90 -13.29 9.08
C GLU A 109 -6.84 -14.31 8.67
N SER A 110 -6.18 -14.09 7.53
CA SER A 110 -5.06 -14.94 7.07
C SER A 110 -3.94 -14.97 8.11
N ARG A 111 -3.54 -13.80 8.63
CA ARG A 111 -2.50 -13.67 9.63
C ARG A 111 -2.85 -14.41 10.92
N GLN A 112 -4.08 -14.26 11.42
CA GLN A 112 -4.57 -14.98 12.60
C GLN A 112 -4.55 -16.49 12.37
N ALA A 113 -5.04 -16.96 11.22
CA ALA A 113 -5.02 -18.39 10.88
C ALA A 113 -3.58 -18.96 10.84
N PHE A 114 -2.62 -18.22 10.29
CA PHE A 114 -1.21 -18.62 10.30
C PHE A 114 -0.60 -18.59 11.71
N GLU A 115 -0.92 -17.58 12.51
CA GLU A 115 -0.47 -17.46 13.90
C GLU A 115 -1.01 -18.60 14.76
N ASP A 116 -2.29 -18.97 14.62
CA ASP A 116 -2.92 -20.10 15.30
C ASP A 116 -2.30 -21.44 14.90
N LYS A 117 -2.14 -21.68 13.60
CA LYS A 117 -1.46 -22.89 13.08
C LYS A 117 -0.04 -22.98 13.63
N THR A 118 0.68 -21.86 13.67
CA THR A 118 2.05 -21.77 14.20
C THR A 118 2.10 -21.95 15.72
N ALA A 119 1.17 -21.34 16.46
CA ALA A 119 1.06 -21.44 17.91
C ALA A 119 0.74 -22.86 18.37
N LYS A 120 -0.21 -23.54 17.70
CA LYS A 120 -0.53 -24.95 17.93
C LYS A 120 0.71 -25.83 17.74
N LYS A 121 1.43 -25.67 16.62
CA LYS A 121 2.68 -26.42 16.35
C LYS A 121 3.79 -26.10 17.35
N ARG A 122 3.96 -24.83 17.73
CA ARG A 122 4.92 -24.38 18.75
C ARG A 122 4.60 -24.97 20.13
N ALA A 123 3.34 -24.98 20.53
CA ALA A 123 2.88 -25.57 21.79
C ALA A 123 3.14 -27.09 21.83
N LYS A 124 2.85 -27.83 20.75
CA LYS A 124 3.21 -29.26 20.64
C LYS A 124 4.72 -29.49 20.83
N ARG A 125 5.58 -28.69 20.17
CA ARG A 125 7.06 -28.77 20.32
C ARG A 125 7.54 -28.42 21.73
N MET A 126 6.96 -27.40 22.37
CA MET A 126 7.33 -27.00 23.73
C MET A 126 6.94 -28.06 24.77
N LYS A 127 5.75 -28.67 24.64
CA LYS A 127 5.34 -29.82 25.47
C LYS A 127 6.31 -30.99 25.31
N LYS A 128 6.69 -31.36 24.08
CA LYS A 128 7.70 -32.41 23.82
C LYS A 128 9.05 -32.07 24.45
N LYS A 129 9.52 -30.82 24.31
CA LYS A 129 10.77 -30.36 24.92
C LYS A 129 10.74 -30.42 26.44
N GLN A 130 9.62 -30.06 27.08
CA GLN A 130 9.44 -30.18 28.53
C GLN A 130 9.44 -31.65 28.98
N LYS A 131 8.71 -32.54 28.29
CA LYS A 131 8.73 -33.98 28.57
C LYS A 131 10.15 -34.56 28.49
N MET A 132 10.92 -34.20 27.46
CA MET A 132 12.32 -34.66 27.30
C MET A 132 13.26 -34.12 28.39
N LYS A 133 13.03 -32.89 28.89
CA LYS A 133 13.81 -32.32 29.99
C LYS A 133 13.49 -32.97 31.34
N ASN A 134 12.23 -33.33 31.56
CA ASN A 134 11.76 -33.94 32.80
C ASN A 134 12.01 -35.45 32.85
N LYS A 135 12.33 -36.10 31.71
CA LYS A 135 12.75 -37.50 31.70
C LYS A 135 14.11 -37.59 32.40
N PRO A 136 14.23 -38.26 33.55
CA PRO A 136 15.50 -38.32 34.26
C PRO A 136 16.55 -38.93 33.33
N LYS A 137 17.72 -38.30 33.22
CA LYS A 137 18.88 -38.88 32.54
C LYS A 137 19.22 -40.17 33.29
N LYS A 138 18.65 -41.31 32.87
CA LYS A 138 19.12 -42.61 33.30
C LYS A 138 20.57 -42.69 32.83
N LEU A 139 21.47 -42.50 33.78
CA LEU A 139 22.88 -42.82 33.66
C LEU A 139 22.94 -44.27 33.15
N LYS A 140 23.42 -44.44 31.92
CA LYS A 140 23.57 -45.75 31.31
C LYS A 140 24.64 -46.52 32.08
N THR A 141 24.21 -47.51 32.84
CA THR A 141 25.02 -48.69 33.19
C THR A 141 24.20 -49.91 32.82
N GLY A 142 24.71 -50.68 31.84
CA GLY A 142 24.39 -52.10 31.62
C GLY A 142 23.05 -52.47 30.99
N ASP A 143 23.16 -53.11 29.83
CA ASP A 143 22.36 -54.25 29.31
C ASP A 143 20.82 -54.21 29.18
N GLU A 144 20.43 -54.33 27.91
CA GLU A 144 19.32 -55.04 27.26
C GLU A 144 17.91 -55.18 27.87
N GLU A 145 16.94 -54.92 26.96
CA GLU A 145 15.55 -55.39 26.86
C GLU A 145 14.55 -55.16 28.01
N LYS A 146 13.69 -54.14 27.83
CA LYS A 146 12.22 -54.29 27.74
C LYS A 146 11.49 -52.96 27.58
N ASP A 147 10.46 -53.01 26.75
CA ASP A 147 9.31 -52.10 26.61
C ASP A 147 9.58 -50.61 26.42
N ASN A 148 9.46 -50.17 25.17
CA ASN A 148 8.94 -48.83 24.88
C ASN A 148 7.68 -48.99 24.02
N GLU A 149 6.54 -49.21 24.67
CA GLU A 149 5.30 -48.56 24.26
C GLU A 149 5.54 -47.05 24.38
N ASP A 150 5.87 -46.39 23.26
CA ASP A 150 5.66 -44.95 23.12
C ASP A 150 4.68 -44.78 21.97
N ASP A 151 3.41 -45.01 22.33
CA ASP A 151 2.25 -44.52 21.61
C ASP A 151 2.43 -43.02 21.35
N SER A 152 2.81 -42.71 20.12
CA SER A 152 2.90 -41.35 19.60
C SER A 152 2.45 -41.35 18.14
N GLY A 153 1.44 -42.18 17.84
CA GLY A 153 0.58 -42.01 16.68
C GLY A 153 -0.43 -40.90 16.98
N ASP A 154 -0.01 -39.64 16.81
CA ASP A 154 -0.95 -38.53 16.58
C ASP A 154 -0.60 -37.89 15.24
N GLU A 155 -0.68 -38.71 14.19
CA GLU A 155 -1.03 -38.26 12.85
C GLU A 155 -2.51 -37.84 12.86
N SER A 156 -2.84 -36.76 13.58
CA SER A 156 -4.10 -36.07 13.34
C SER A 156 -3.92 -35.28 12.03
N LYS A 157 -4.15 -35.97 10.93
CA LYS A 157 -4.44 -35.45 9.60
C LYS A 157 -5.46 -34.32 9.77
N SER A 158 -5.00 -33.07 9.80
CA SER A 158 -5.90 -31.92 9.70
C SER A 158 -6.27 -31.83 8.22
N GLU A 159 -7.31 -32.56 7.85
CA GLU A 159 -8.07 -32.30 6.63
C GLU A 159 -8.59 -30.86 6.75
N ASP A 160 -7.90 -29.95 6.07
CA ASP A 160 -8.31 -28.58 5.80
C ASP A 160 -8.71 -28.59 4.31
N GLU A 161 -9.74 -29.38 4.00
CA GLU A 161 -10.51 -29.23 2.77
C GLU A 161 -11.67 -28.28 3.07
N ASN A 162 -11.43 -26.97 2.97
CA ASN A 162 -12.42 -25.98 2.53
C ASN A 162 -11.82 -24.57 2.60
N SER A 163 -11.40 -24.04 1.45
CA SER A 163 -11.53 -22.63 1.06
C SER A 163 -10.79 -22.36 -0.25
N ASP A 164 -11.33 -22.82 -1.38
CA ASP A 164 -10.92 -22.32 -2.70
C ASP A 164 -12.02 -22.55 -3.76
N LYS A 165 -13.25 -22.16 -3.41
CA LYS A 165 -14.38 -22.08 -4.36
C LYS A 165 -15.28 -20.91 -4.01
N ASP A 166 -14.78 -19.69 -4.13
CA ASP A 166 -15.61 -18.49 -4.27
C ASP A 166 -14.74 -17.37 -4.84
N ASP A 167 -14.43 -17.44 -6.14
CA ASP A 167 -13.96 -16.26 -6.89
C ASP A 167 -14.14 -16.42 -8.41
N LYS A 168 -15.29 -16.99 -8.82
CA LYS A 168 -15.62 -17.16 -10.25
C LYS A 168 -17.11 -17.16 -10.53
N GLN A 169 -17.82 -16.13 -10.10
CA GLN A 169 -19.19 -15.89 -10.57
C GLN A 169 -19.64 -14.45 -10.31
N GLU A 170 -19.02 -13.48 -10.97
CA GLU A 170 -19.64 -12.15 -11.14
C GLU A 170 -19.07 -11.39 -12.35
N GLU A 171 -19.09 -12.01 -13.53
CA GLU A 171 -19.10 -11.28 -14.81
C GLU A 171 -19.93 -12.06 -15.82
N LYS A 172 -21.26 -11.97 -15.67
CA LYS A 172 -22.25 -12.14 -16.74
C LYS A 172 -23.61 -11.80 -16.16
N GLU A 173 -23.97 -10.52 -16.19
CA GLU A 173 -25.30 -10.05 -16.63
C GLU A 173 -25.36 -8.51 -16.62
N THR A 174 -25.89 -8.01 -17.75
CA THR A 174 -26.33 -6.63 -18.09
C THR A 174 -25.31 -5.51 -18.25
#